data_AF-A0A8C3J308-F1
#
_entry.id   AF-A0A8C3J308-F1
#
_cell.length_a   1.000
_cell.length_b   1.000
_cell.length_c   1.000
_cell.angle_alpha   90.00
_cell.angle_beta   90.00
_cell.angle_gamma   90.00
#
_symmetry.space_group_name_H-M   'P 1'
#
loop_
_entity.id
_entity.type
_entity.pdbx_description
1 polymer ?
#
loop_
_entity_poly.entity_id
_entity_poly.type
_entity_poly.pdbx_seq_one_letter_code
_entity_poly.pdbx_strand_id
1 'polypeptide(L)'
;MLRRRAAAVRAAASQNQSGEEPPLRGQQRRGQTGHGSGSAAGRAGQCPARAEPSRSSGRLFSPSLPANGGAGGGRRSMRGAAAGRDGAGGGLWEQVFSLWFPMSYNQEDFFKEYLKMMANIVVLNLIICISLAFWIVSMTANTYYGSLQPISPWRWLFSVLIPLVIATQGLKKKSLDHSGALGGLVVGFILTVANYSFFTSLFVFFVTSSKLTKWKKDIKKQIDSEYKEGGQRNWVQVFCNGGVPTELALLYMIENGPGEIPIDFSKQYTASWMCLSLLGALACSAGDTWASEIGSVMSKSKPRLITTWEKVPVGTNGAVSFVGLLSSLLGGMAVGVAYFITQLIFVTDLEISAPQWPIIVFGAAAGFLGSIVDSYLGATMQYSGFDRNIGMVVNHQTKDSKHICGKPILDNNTVNLFSSIIIALVLPSMSWFFWPRR
;
A
#
# COMPACT_ATOMS: atom_id res chain seq x y z
N MET A 1 -36.81 -31.38 16.29
CA MET A 1 -35.60 -30.73 16.87
C MET A 1 -35.84 -29.97 18.17
N LEU A 2 -36.86 -29.10 18.31
CA LEU A 2 -36.99 -28.21 19.49
C LEU A 2 -36.98 -28.91 20.87
N ARG A 3 -37.64 -30.07 21.04
CA ARG A 3 -37.66 -30.77 22.35
C ARG A 3 -36.26 -31.20 22.86
N ARG A 4 -35.27 -31.43 21.98
CA ARG A 4 -33.89 -31.73 22.40
C ARG A 4 -33.14 -30.49 22.91
N ARG A 5 -33.46 -29.28 22.41
CA ARG A 5 -32.85 -28.03 22.89
C ARG A 5 -33.30 -27.68 24.33
N ALA A 6 -34.55 -27.94 24.68
CA ALA A 6 -35.07 -27.69 26.04
C ALA A 6 -34.44 -28.59 27.12
N ALA A 7 -34.06 -29.83 26.78
CA ALA A 7 -33.42 -30.75 27.71
C ALA A 7 -31.98 -30.33 28.08
N ALA A 8 -31.20 -29.87 27.09
CA ALA A 8 -29.82 -29.43 27.31
C ALA A 8 -29.72 -28.20 28.24
N VAL A 9 -30.66 -27.25 28.12
CA VAL A 9 -30.70 -26.05 28.98
C VAL A 9 -31.00 -26.40 30.45
N ARG A 10 -31.84 -27.42 30.70
CA ARG A 10 -32.11 -27.87 32.07
C ARG A 10 -30.92 -28.62 32.70
N ALA A 11 -30.12 -29.32 31.92
CA ALA A 11 -28.91 -29.99 32.41
C ALA A 11 -27.85 -28.95 32.88
N ALA A 12 -27.59 -27.92 32.06
CA ALA A 12 -26.61 -26.89 32.37
C ALA A 12 -26.93 -26.09 33.65
N ALA A 13 -28.22 -25.87 33.95
CA ALA A 13 -28.64 -25.16 35.17
C ALA A 13 -28.37 -25.94 36.47
N SER A 14 -28.15 -27.26 36.40
CA SER A 14 -27.97 -28.12 37.59
C SER A 14 -26.52 -28.23 38.09
N GLN A 15 -25.53 -27.85 37.28
CA GLN A 15 -24.11 -28.02 37.62
C GLN A 15 -23.48 -26.82 38.36
N ASN A 16 -24.21 -25.72 38.53
CA ASN A 16 -23.67 -24.47 39.11
C ASN A 16 -23.90 -24.34 40.64
N GLN A 17 -24.07 -25.46 41.35
CA GLN A 17 -24.26 -25.53 42.81
C GLN A 17 -23.27 -26.47 43.50
N SER A 18 -21.98 -26.22 43.29
CA SER A 18 -20.83 -26.71 44.08
C SER A 18 -19.56 -26.15 43.41
N GLY A 19 -18.57 -25.56 44.06
CA GLY A 19 -18.27 -25.39 45.49
C GLY A 19 -16.74 -25.45 45.67
N GLU A 20 -16.20 -24.68 46.63
CA GLU A 20 -14.81 -24.71 47.16
C GLU A 20 -13.67 -23.98 46.39
N GLU A 21 -13.21 -22.85 46.98
CA GLU A 21 -11.79 -22.41 46.98
C GLU A 21 -11.05 -23.12 48.14
N PRO A 22 -9.70 -23.31 48.12
CA PRO A 22 -8.78 -22.37 48.84
C PRO A 22 -7.32 -22.37 48.29
N PRO A 23 -6.26 -21.91 49.00
CA PRO A 23 -5.95 -20.50 49.34
C PRO A 23 -4.48 -20.06 49.05
N LEU A 24 -4.15 -18.80 49.38
CA LEU A 24 -2.85 -18.12 49.21
C LEU A 24 -1.73 -18.48 50.23
N ARG A 25 -0.48 -18.55 49.73
CA ARG A 25 0.82 -18.21 50.39
C ARG A 25 1.79 -17.75 49.27
N GLY A 26 2.77 -16.88 49.42
CA GLY A 26 3.37 -16.19 50.58
C GLY A 26 4.91 -16.14 50.42
N GLN A 27 5.59 -15.07 50.87
CA GLN A 27 7.09 -14.89 50.89
C GLN A 27 7.80 -14.74 49.51
N GLN A 28 8.95 -14.05 49.34
CA GLN A 28 9.64 -13.02 50.16
C GLN A 28 10.62 -12.17 49.30
N ARG A 29 11.14 -11.06 49.87
CA ARG A 29 12.19 -10.19 49.29
C ARG A 29 13.63 -10.68 49.52
N ARG A 30 14.56 -10.28 48.63
CA ARG A 30 16.00 -9.86 48.80
C ARG A 30 16.78 -10.20 47.51
N GLY A 31 17.83 -9.50 47.03
CA GLY A 31 18.52 -8.23 47.33
C GLY A 31 19.46 -7.88 46.14
N GLN A 32 19.78 -6.62 45.81
CA GLN A 32 21.07 -5.93 46.09
C GLN A 32 22.30 -6.89 46.12
N THR A 33 23.43 -6.79 45.38
CA THR A 33 24.22 -5.73 44.68
C THR A 33 25.06 -6.36 43.52
N GLY A 34 25.95 -5.74 42.72
CA GLY A 34 26.32 -4.33 42.44
C GLY A 34 27.80 -4.10 42.00
N HIS A 35 28.09 -2.91 41.45
CA HIS A 35 29.39 -2.17 41.39
C HIS A 35 30.46 -2.35 40.27
N GLY A 36 31.07 -1.20 39.90
CA GLY A 36 32.36 -1.03 39.17
C GLY A 36 32.32 -0.91 37.63
N SER A 37 33.16 -0.16 36.87
CA SER A 37 33.75 1.21 36.94
C SER A 37 35.08 1.29 36.13
N GLY A 38 35.27 2.28 35.23
CA GLY A 38 36.51 2.56 34.43
C GLY A 38 36.22 2.72 32.91
N SER A 39 36.65 3.71 32.08
CA SER A 39 37.82 4.65 32.01
C SER A 39 39.11 3.97 31.48
N ALA A 40 39.96 4.48 30.56
CA ALA A 40 40.12 5.78 29.82
C ALA A 40 41.08 5.57 28.58
N ALA A 41 41.53 6.51 27.71
CA ALA A 41 41.00 7.73 27.05
C ALA A 41 42.04 8.34 26.04
N GLY A 42 41.64 8.91 24.88
CA GLY A 42 42.49 9.74 23.97
C GLY A 42 43.09 9.04 22.72
N ARG A 43 43.77 9.72 21.75
CA ARG A 43 43.89 11.16 21.37
C ARG A 43 44.64 11.32 20.01
N ALA A 44 44.35 12.38 19.22
CA ALA A 44 45.14 12.98 18.11
C ALA A 44 45.45 12.14 16.82
N GLY A 45 45.71 12.70 15.62
CA GLY A 45 45.61 14.11 15.16
C GLY A 45 46.18 14.38 13.74
N GLN A 46 46.02 15.64 13.28
CA GLN A 46 46.75 16.37 12.20
C GLN A 46 46.57 16.06 10.68
N CYS A 47 46.71 17.14 9.92
CA CYS A 47 46.72 17.32 8.44
C CYS A 47 48.04 18.06 8.07
N PRO A 48 48.54 18.13 6.81
CA PRO A 48 48.26 19.33 5.97
C PRO A 48 48.47 19.20 4.42
N ALA A 49 48.31 20.35 3.71
CA ALA A 49 48.75 20.72 2.33
C ALA A 49 48.07 20.02 1.12
N ARG A 50 47.59 20.66 0.04
CA ARG A 50 47.84 21.91 -0.74
C ARG A 50 48.74 21.73 -1.97
N ALA A 51 48.15 21.66 -3.17
CA ALA A 51 48.78 22.01 -4.45
C ALA A 51 47.73 22.33 -5.55
N GLU A 52 47.99 23.38 -6.32
CA GLU A 52 47.38 23.77 -7.61
C GLU A 52 48.60 24.17 -8.50
N PRO A 53 48.60 24.01 -9.84
CA PRO A 53 48.20 25.17 -10.68
C PRO A 53 47.75 24.88 -12.15
N SER A 54 47.33 25.97 -12.82
CA SER A 54 47.64 26.37 -14.22
C SER A 54 46.65 26.18 -15.40
N ARG A 55 46.04 27.33 -15.77
CA ARG A 55 45.83 27.97 -17.12
C ARG A 55 46.02 27.19 -18.44
N SER A 56 45.02 27.33 -19.34
CA SER A 56 45.08 27.83 -20.76
C SER A 56 43.74 27.52 -21.48
N SER A 57 42.90 28.42 -22.04
CA SER A 57 43.01 29.51 -23.04
C SER A 57 42.84 29.07 -24.52
N GLY A 58 41.77 29.54 -25.19
CA GLY A 58 41.44 29.37 -26.63
C GLY A 58 39.92 29.12 -26.83
N ARG A 59 39.02 30.09 -27.09
CA ARG A 59 38.95 31.13 -28.15
C ARG A 59 38.71 30.51 -29.55
N LEU A 60 37.49 30.67 -30.13
CA LEU A 60 37.23 31.36 -31.42
C LEU A 60 35.82 31.17 -32.06
N PHE A 61 35.42 32.23 -32.80
CA PHE A 61 34.48 32.35 -33.94
C PHE A 61 32.94 32.11 -33.84
N SER A 62 32.21 33.23 -33.97
CA SER A 62 30.95 33.43 -34.74
C SER A 62 31.28 33.55 -36.28
N PRO A 63 30.38 33.81 -37.28
CA PRO A 63 29.06 34.48 -37.21
C PRO A 63 27.96 34.06 -38.25
N SER A 64 26.91 34.92 -38.37
CA SER A 64 26.05 35.25 -39.54
C SER A 64 24.93 34.30 -40.07
N LEU A 65 23.67 34.67 -39.76
CA LEU A 65 22.59 35.22 -40.66
C LEU A 65 22.68 35.04 -42.21
N PRO A 66 21.59 35.25 -43.00
CA PRO A 66 20.26 34.57 -43.04
C PRO A 66 19.81 34.29 -44.52
N ALA A 67 18.52 33.96 -44.79
CA ALA A 67 17.66 34.47 -45.90
C ALA A 67 16.63 33.47 -46.51
N ASN A 68 15.49 34.03 -46.98
CA ASN A 68 14.54 33.56 -48.02
C ASN A 68 13.83 32.19 -47.84
N GLY A 69 12.64 31.95 -48.42
CA GLY A 69 11.75 32.81 -49.22
C GLY A 69 10.91 32.00 -50.22
N GLY A 70 9.77 32.54 -50.67
CA GLY A 70 8.89 31.91 -51.70
C GLY A 70 7.77 31.02 -51.12
N ALA A 71 6.46 31.17 -51.36
CA ALA A 71 5.60 31.75 -52.42
C ALA A 71 5.00 30.74 -53.41
N GLY A 72 3.68 30.84 -53.60
CA GLY A 72 2.98 30.50 -54.86
C GLY A 72 2.45 29.08 -55.03
N GLY A 73 1.17 28.95 -55.41
CA GLY A 73 0.61 27.63 -55.75
C GLY A 73 -0.92 27.53 -55.88
N GLY A 74 -1.62 28.56 -56.37
CA GLY A 74 -3.07 28.43 -56.62
C GLY A 74 -3.39 27.76 -57.96
N ARG A 75 -4.57 27.12 -58.07
CA ARG A 75 -5.27 26.92 -59.36
C ARG A 75 -6.79 26.86 -59.17
N ARG A 76 -7.50 27.74 -59.90
CA ARG A 76 -8.95 27.65 -60.20
C ARG A 76 -9.22 26.36 -60.98
N SER A 77 -10.44 25.81 -60.99
CA SER A 77 -11.55 26.11 -61.93
C SER A 77 -12.37 24.78 -62.04
N MET A 78 -13.62 24.66 -62.49
CA MET A 78 -14.60 25.55 -63.14
C MET A 78 -15.99 24.82 -63.18
N ARG A 79 -17.09 25.55 -63.46
CA ARG A 79 -18.45 25.05 -63.87
C ARG A 79 -19.23 24.30 -62.76
N GLY A 80 -20.54 24.49 -62.53
CA GLY A 80 -21.52 25.47 -63.04
C GLY A 80 -22.57 24.87 -63.99
N ALA A 81 -23.81 24.65 -63.50
CA ALA A 81 -25.09 24.89 -64.20
C ALA A 81 -26.34 24.38 -63.44
N ALA A 82 -27.41 25.20 -63.46
CA ALA A 82 -28.84 24.84 -63.56
C ALA A 82 -29.58 24.01 -62.46
N ALA A 83 -30.27 24.76 -61.58
CA ALA A 83 -31.74 24.81 -61.42
C ALA A 83 -32.60 23.55 -61.10
N GLY A 84 -33.29 23.63 -59.94
CA GLY A 84 -34.77 23.59 -59.93
C GLY A 84 -35.48 22.39 -59.24
N ARG A 85 -35.90 22.58 -57.98
CA ARG A 85 -37.32 22.65 -57.55
C ARG A 85 -37.47 22.69 -56.03
N ASP A 86 -38.51 23.39 -55.58
CA ASP A 86 -38.80 23.66 -54.17
C ASP A 86 -39.41 22.48 -53.41
N GLY A 87 -39.21 22.48 -52.09
CA GLY A 87 -39.72 21.47 -51.16
C GLY A 87 -39.60 21.93 -49.70
N ALA A 88 -40.17 23.10 -49.38
CA ALA A 88 -40.09 23.67 -48.04
C ALA A 88 -40.86 22.82 -47.01
N GLY A 89 -40.16 22.22 -46.04
CA GLY A 89 -40.81 21.39 -45.00
C GLY A 89 -39.96 20.94 -43.79
N GLY A 90 -38.67 21.32 -43.69
CA GLY A 90 -37.76 20.80 -42.65
C GLY A 90 -37.50 21.70 -41.43
N GLY A 91 -37.91 22.97 -41.45
CA GLY A 91 -37.30 24.00 -40.59
C GLY A 91 -37.52 23.88 -39.07
N LEU A 92 -38.66 23.36 -38.62
CA LEU A 92 -39.01 23.40 -37.19
C LEU A 92 -38.56 22.14 -36.41
N TRP A 93 -38.65 20.96 -37.03
CA TRP A 93 -38.27 19.71 -36.37
C TRP A 93 -36.76 19.59 -36.15
N GLU A 94 -35.92 20.00 -37.11
CA GLU A 94 -34.46 20.00 -36.92
C GLU A 94 -34.00 21.00 -35.85
N GLN A 95 -34.67 22.16 -35.75
CA GLN A 95 -34.38 23.16 -34.71
C GLN A 95 -34.78 22.67 -33.31
N VAL A 96 -35.92 21.98 -33.17
CA VAL A 96 -36.31 21.38 -31.89
C VAL A 96 -35.41 20.20 -31.51
N PHE A 97 -35.00 19.36 -32.47
CA PHE A 97 -34.14 18.21 -32.21
C PHE A 97 -32.72 18.62 -31.77
N SER A 98 -32.17 19.68 -32.37
CA SER A 98 -30.87 20.24 -32.00
C SER A 98 -30.87 21.01 -30.68
N LEU A 99 -32.02 21.54 -30.23
CA LEU A 99 -32.14 22.16 -28.90
C LEU A 99 -32.06 21.14 -27.74
N TRP A 100 -32.52 19.90 -27.93
CA TRP A 100 -32.50 18.87 -26.89
C TRP A 100 -31.16 18.11 -26.81
N PHE A 101 -30.34 18.14 -27.86
CA PHE A 101 -29.03 17.49 -27.91
C PHE A 101 -27.92 18.46 -28.37
N PRO A 102 -27.51 19.42 -27.52
CA PRO A 102 -26.44 20.36 -27.83
C PRO A 102 -25.06 19.71 -27.65
N MET A 103 -24.67 18.82 -28.56
CA MET A 103 -23.27 18.40 -28.67
C MET A 103 -22.93 17.87 -30.08
N SER A 104 -21.97 18.53 -30.72
CA SER A 104 -21.19 17.89 -31.78
C SER A 104 -20.27 16.86 -31.13
N TYR A 105 -20.84 15.69 -30.86
CA TYR A 105 -20.13 14.53 -30.34
C TYR A 105 -19.68 13.69 -31.54
N ASN A 106 -18.36 13.55 -31.74
CA ASN A 106 -17.83 12.86 -32.91
C ASN A 106 -18.37 11.43 -33.00
N GLN A 107 -18.87 11.06 -34.18
CA GLN A 107 -19.36 9.71 -34.47
C GLN A 107 -18.29 8.63 -34.22
N GLU A 108 -17.01 8.96 -34.44
CA GLU A 108 -15.89 8.09 -34.08
C GLU A 108 -15.73 7.89 -32.57
N ASP A 109 -15.95 8.93 -31.76
CA ASP A 109 -15.78 8.84 -30.30
C ASP A 109 -16.95 8.08 -29.68
N PHE A 110 -18.17 8.25 -30.21
CA PHE A 110 -19.30 7.36 -29.93
C PHE A 110 -18.98 5.89 -30.26
N PHE A 111 -18.43 5.60 -31.43
CA PHE A 111 -18.09 4.23 -31.80
C PHE A 111 -16.96 3.65 -30.93
N LYS A 112 -15.95 4.45 -30.58
CA LYS A 112 -14.86 4.07 -29.64
C LYS A 112 -15.40 3.80 -28.23
N GLU A 113 -16.36 4.57 -27.73
CA GLU A 113 -16.99 4.32 -26.42
C GLU A 113 -17.93 3.11 -26.46
N TYR A 114 -18.73 2.96 -27.51
CA TYR A 114 -19.59 1.79 -27.70
C TYR A 114 -18.78 0.49 -27.78
N LEU A 115 -17.68 0.47 -28.54
CA LEU A 115 -16.76 -0.69 -28.60
C LEU A 115 -16.13 -0.99 -27.24
N LYS A 116 -15.72 0.03 -26.47
CA LYS A 116 -15.22 -0.16 -25.09
C LYS A 116 -16.31 -0.74 -24.19
N MET A 117 -17.55 -0.26 -24.28
CA MET A 117 -18.68 -0.77 -23.51
C MET A 117 -18.98 -2.23 -23.85
N MET A 118 -19.06 -2.57 -25.13
CA MET A 118 -19.25 -3.95 -25.60
C MET A 118 -18.11 -4.87 -25.15
N ALA A 119 -16.85 -4.43 -25.27
CA ALA A 119 -15.70 -5.19 -24.78
C ALA A 119 -15.77 -5.42 -23.26
N ASN A 120 -16.15 -4.40 -22.47
CA ASN A 120 -16.35 -4.53 -21.03
C ASN A 120 -17.47 -5.51 -20.68
N ILE A 121 -18.58 -5.51 -21.44
CA ILE A 121 -19.69 -6.46 -21.26
C ILE A 121 -19.24 -7.89 -21.56
N VAL A 122 -18.50 -8.12 -22.65
CA VAL A 122 -17.96 -9.45 -22.99
C VAL A 122 -16.99 -9.93 -21.91
N VAL A 123 -16.06 -9.08 -21.47
CA VAL A 123 -15.11 -9.41 -20.39
C VAL A 123 -15.85 -9.73 -19.09
N LEU A 124 -16.87 -8.95 -18.71
CA LEU A 124 -17.66 -9.19 -17.50
C LEU A 124 -18.39 -10.54 -17.56
N ASN A 125 -19.02 -10.87 -18.69
CA ASN A 125 -19.67 -12.16 -18.89
C ASN A 125 -18.67 -13.33 -18.81
N LEU A 126 -17.49 -13.20 -19.41
CA LEU A 126 -16.43 -14.21 -19.31
C LEU A 126 -15.97 -14.42 -17.87
N ILE A 127 -15.77 -13.34 -17.10
CA ILE A 127 -15.40 -13.43 -15.68
C ILE A 127 -16.51 -14.12 -14.86
N ILE A 128 -17.79 -13.82 -15.12
CA ILE A 128 -18.93 -14.47 -14.46
C ILE A 128 -18.95 -15.98 -14.79
N CYS A 129 -18.76 -16.38 -16.05
CA CYS A 129 -18.71 -17.78 -16.46
C CYS A 129 -17.53 -18.54 -15.81
N ILE A 130 -16.32 -17.94 -15.80
CA ILE A 130 -15.13 -18.52 -15.16
C ILE A 130 -15.34 -18.65 -13.65
N SER A 131 -15.93 -17.64 -13.01
CA SER A 131 -16.25 -17.63 -11.59
C SER A 131 -17.24 -18.75 -11.20
N LEU A 132 -18.30 -18.94 -11.99
CA LEU A 132 -19.24 -20.04 -11.81
C LEU A 132 -18.58 -21.41 -12.01
N ALA A 133 -17.69 -21.55 -13.01
CA ALA A 133 -16.95 -22.78 -13.24
C ALA A 133 -16.03 -23.14 -12.07
N PHE A 134 -15.26 -22.17 -11.53
CA PHE A 134 -14.43 -22.40 -10.34
C PHE A 134 -15.25 -22.77 -9.10
N TRP A 135 -16.44 -22.18 -8.92
CA TRP A 135 -17.34 -22.58 -7.84
C TRP A 135 -17.85 -24.02 -8.01
N ILE A 136 -18.25 -24.43 -9.22
CA ILE A 136 -18.68 -25.82 -9.50
C ILE A 136 -17.55 -26.80 -9.21
N VAL A 137 -16.31 -26.48 -9.63
CA VAL A 137 -15.12 -27.29 -9.30
C VAL A 137 -14.88 -27.34 -7.80
N SER A 138 -14.99 -26.20 -7.09
CA SER A 138 -14.81 -26.13 -5.63
C SER A 138 -15.87 -26.94 -4.86
N MET A 139 -17.14 -26.88 -5.29
CA MET A 139 -18.22 -27.71 -4.76
C MET A 139 -18.00 -29.21 -5.04
N THR A 140 -17.53 -29.56 -6.23
CA THR A 140 -17.22 -30.94 -6.61
C THR A 140 -16.05 -31.48 -5.77
N ALA A 141 -14.99 -30.67 -5.59
CA ALA A 141 -13.85 -31.01 -4.73
C ALA A 141 -14.27 -31.17 -3.27
N ASN A 142 -15.14 -30.31 -2.72
CA ASN A 142 -15.70 -30.50 -1.39
C ASN A 142 -16.51 -31.80 -1.28
N THR A 143 -17.31 -32.12 -2.31
CA THR A 143 -18.11 -33.37 -2.34
C THR A 143 -17.21 -34.61 -2.36
N TYR A 144 -16.02 -34.52 -2.94
CA TYR A 144 -15.07 -35.64 -3.07
C TYR A 144 -14.12 -35.78 -1.86
N TYR A 145 -13.61 -34.67 -1.33
CA TYR A 145 -12.63 -34.65 -0.23
C TYR A 145 -13.24 -34.40 1.16
N GLY A 146 -14.48 -33.91 1.24
CA GLY A 146 -15.24 -33.70 2.48
C GLY A 146 -14.74 -32.58 3.41
N SER A 147 -13.58 -31.97 3.12
CA SER A 147 -12.88 -31.05 4.03
C SER A 147 -12.74 -29.61 3.51
N LEU A 148 -13.23 -29.30 2.30
CA LEU A 148 -12.93 -28.03 1.61
C LEU A 148 -14.12 -27.08 1.66
N GLN A 149 -14.02 -25.99 2.42
CA GLN A 149 -15.00 -24.88 2.40
C GLN A 149 -15.14 -24.33 0.97
N PRO A 150 -16.32 -24.46 0.30
CA PRO A 150 -16.46 -24.07 -1.08
C PRO A 150 -16.58 -22.54 -1.24
N ILE A 151 -15.67 -21.95 -2.04
CA ILE A 151 -15.61 -20.50 -2.26
C ILE A 151 -16.82 -20.04 -3.08
N SER A 152 -17.66 -19.17 -2.51
CA SER A 152 -18.87 -18.67 -3.19
C SER A 152 -18.58 -18.01 -4.57
N PRO A 153 -19.51 -18.07 -5.55
CA PRO A 153 -19.35 -17.42 -6.86
C PRO A 153 -19.10 -15.91 -6.76
N TRP A 154 -19.70 -15.25 -5.78
CA TRP A 154 -19.49 -13.81 -5.57
C TRP A 154 -18.06 -13.50 -5.15
N ARG A 155 -17.43 -14.36 -4.34
CA ARG A 155 -16.03 -14.21 -3.96
C ARG A 155 -15.07 -14.40 -5.13
N TRP A 156 -15.30 -15.41 -5.98
CA TRP A 156 -14.57 -15.60 -7.23
C TRP A 156 -14.75 -14.44 -8.22
N LEU A 157 -15.96 -13.91 -8.35
CA LEU A 157 -16.25 -12.77 -9.21
C LEU A 157 -15.51 -11.51 -8.74
N PHE A 158 -15.59 -11.19 -7.44
CA PHE A 158 -14.97 -10.00 -6.88
C PHE A 158 -13.44 -10.10 -6.81
N SER A 159 -12.86 -11.29 -6.58
CA SER A 159 -11.40 -11.46 -6.56
C SER A 159 -10.75 -11.26 -7.93
N VAL A 160 -11.47 -11.49 -9.02
CA VAL A 160 -10.99 -11.14 -10.37
C VAL A 160 -11.34 -9.68 -10.71
N LEU A 161 -12.60 -9.29 -10.54
CA LEU A 161 -13.11 -8.01 -11.04
C LEU A 161 -12.51 -6.80 -10.31
N ILE A 162 -12.43 -6.81 -8.98
CA ILE A 162 -12.03 -5.61 -8.23
C ILE A 162 -10.52 -5.33 -8.39
N PRO A 163 -9.60 -6.31 -8.25
CA PRO A 163 -8.19 -6.11 -8.56
C PRO A 163 -7.95 -5.69 -10.01
N LEU A 164 -8.71 -6.23 -10.97
CA LEU A 164 -8.62 -5.84 -12.39
C LEU A 164 -8.95 -4.35 -12.60
N VAL A 165 -10.04 -3.87 -11.99
CA VAL A 165 -10.41 -2.45 -12.03
C VAL A 165 -9.34 -1.58 -11.36
N ILE A 166 -8.80 -1.98 -10.21
CA ILE A 166 -7.79 -1.21 -9.48
C ILE A 166 -6.47 -1.15 -10.24
N ALA A 167 -5.96 -2.27 -10.76
CA ALA A 167 -4.74 -2.32 -11.55
C ALA A 167 -4.86 -1.45 -12.82
N THR A 168 -6.00 -1.54 -13.52
CA THR A 168 -6.31 -0.70 -14.68
C THR A 168 -6.36 0.79 -14.32
N GLN A 169 -6.97 1.16 -13.19
CA GLN A 169 -6.94 2.54 -12.70
C GLN A 169 -5.54 2.97 -12.26
N GLY A 170 -4.74 2.07 -11.69
CA GLY A 170 -3.36 2.30 -11.28
C GLY A 170 -2.47 2.67 -12.46
N LEU A 171 -2.55 1.90 -13.56
CA LEU A 171 -1.90 2.20 -14.83
C LEU A 171 -2.36 3.55 -15.40
N LYS A 172 -3.68 3.75 -15.58
CA LYS A 172 -4.24 5.00 -16.11
C LYS A 172 -3.83 6.24 -15.31
N LYS A 173 -3.72 6.12 -13.98
CA LYS A 173 -3.30 7.21 -13.08
C LYS A 173 -1.77 7.33 -12.96
N LYS A 174 -0.96 6.47 -13.61
CA LYS A 174 0.50 6.34 -13.40
C LYS A 174 0.90 6.10 -11.93
N SER A 175 0.10 5.35 -11.17
CA SER A 175 0.48 4.84 -9.82
C SER A 175 1.26 3.51 -9.86
N LEU A 176 1.08 2.75 -10.94
CA LEU A 176 1.72 1.45 -11.18
C LEU A 176 2.31 1.48 -12.59
N ASP A 177 3.41 0.77 -12.80
CA ASP A 177 3.84 0.36 -14.14
C ASP A 177 3.18 -0.99 -14.53
N HIS A 178 3.44 -1.49 -15.74
CA HIS A 178 2.87 -2.74 -16.23
C HIS A 178 3.24 -3.97 -15.37
N SER A 179 4.44 -4.00 -14.79
CA SER A 179 4.90 -5.08 -13.91
C SER A 179 4.24 -4.99 -12.53
N GLY A 180 4.13 -3.78 -11.98
CA GLY A 180 3.43 -3.52 -10.71
C GLY A 180 1.94 -3.78 -10.83
N ALA A 181 1.33 -3.52 -11.98
CA ALA A 181 -0.06 -3.87 -12.26
C ALA A 181 -0.26 -5.40 -12.26
N LEU A 182 0.62 -6.16 -12.92
CA LEU A 182 0.54 -7.63 -12.92
C LEU A 182 0.74 -8.22 -11.51
N GLY A 183 1.75 -7.75 -10.77
CA GLY A 183 1.94 -8.15 -9.37
C GLY A 183 0.73 -7.78 -8.50
N GLY A 184 0.17 -6.58 -8.69
CA GLY A 184 -1.00 -6.11 -7.94
C GLY A 184 -2.28 -6.88 -8.25
N LEU A 185 -2.44 -7.42 -9.46
CA LEU A 185 -3.51 -8.36 -9.79
C LEU A 185 -3.39 -9.64 -8.97
N VAL A 186 -2.21 -10.26 -8.94
CA VAL A 186 -1.97 -11.53 -8.24
C VAL A 186 -2.17 -11.36 -6.73
N VAL A 187 -1.51 -10.36 -6.13
CA VAL A 187 -1.64 -10.03 -4.70
C VAL A 187 -3.09 -9.68 -4.34
N GLY A 188 -3.74 -8.81 -5.13
CA GLY A 188 -5.12 -8.41 -4.89
C GLY A 188 -6.11 -9.57 -5.01
N PHE A 189 -5.92 -10.46 -5.98
CA PHE A 189 -6.73 -11.66 -6.17
C PHE A 189 -6.62 -12.60 -4.97
N ILE A 190 -5.39 -12.97 -4.56
CA ILE A 190 -5.15 -13.89 -3.44
C ILE A 190 -5.76 -13.34 -2.15
N LEU A 191 -5.50 -12.07 -1.81
CA LEU A 191 -6.05 -11.45 -0.61
C LEU A 191 -7.60 -11.38 -0.64
N THR A 192 -8.21 -11.16 -1.81
CA THR A 192 -9.68 -11.12 -1.94
C THR A 192 -10.31 -12.51 -1.82
N VAL A 193 -9.64 -13.56 -2.32
CA VAL A 193 -10.09 -14.95 -2.11
C VAL A 193 -9.95 -15.34 -0.64
N ALA A 194 -8.85 -14.99 0.01
CA ALA A 194 -8.60 -15.33 1.41
C ALA A 194 -9.63 -14.71 2.36
N ASN A 195 -9.68 -13.38 2.44
CA ASN A 195 -10.51 -12.65 3.41
C ASN A 195 -10.66 -11.19 2.95
N TYR A 196 -11.90 -10.69 2.82
CA TYR A 196 -12.15 -9.32 2.35
C TYR A 196 -11.46 -8.25 3.21
N SER A 197 -11.23 -8.51 4.50
CA SER A 197 -10.52 -7.61 5.42
C SER A 197 -9.04 -7.45 5.04
N PHE A 198 -8.43 -8.47 4.43
CA PHE A 198 -7.06 -8.42 3.92
C PHE A 198 -7.01 -7.53 2.67
N PHE A 199 -7.92 -7.75 1.73
CA PHE A 199 -7.98 -6.98 0.50
C PHE A 199 -8.32 -5.50 0.73
N THR A 200 -9.27 -5.19 1.61
CA THR A 200 -9.63 -3.79 1.93
C THR A 200 -8.50 -3.05 2.62
N SER A 201 -7.73 -3.74 3.49
CA SER A 201 -6.49 -3.22 4.07
C SER A 201 -5.47 -2.84 2.99
N LEU A 202 -5.21 -3.75 2.03
CA LEU A 202 -4.33 -3.49 0.88
C LEU A 202 -4.85 -2.34 0.02
N PHE A 203 -6.16 -2.30 -0.25
CA PHE A 203 -6.80 -1.26 -1.06
C PHE A 203 -6.66 0.12 -0.44
N VAL A 204 -6.92 0.26 0.86
CA VAL A 204 -6.78 1.52 1.58
C VAL A 204 -5.33 1.96 1.63
N PHE A 205 -4.38 1.07 1.91
CA PHE A 205 -2.95 1.35 1.77
C PHE A 205 -2.61 1.86 0.37
N PHE A 206 -2.92 1.09 -0.68
CA PHE A 206 -2.58 1.44 -2.06
C PHE A 206 -3.19 2.78 -2.50
N VAL A 207 -4.47 3.03 -2.22
CA VAL A 207 -5.18 4.24 -2.65
C VAL A 207 -4.69 5.47 -1.88
N THR A 208 -4.53 5.38 -0.55
CA THR A 208 -4.09 6.52 0.25
C THR A 208 -2.64 6.88 -0.04
N SER A 209 -1.73 5.90 -0.01
CA SER A 209 -0.33 6.08 -0.36
C SER A 209 -0.16 6.60 -1.79
N SER A 210 -0.91 6.08 -2.78
CA SER A 210 -0.87 6.62 -4.15
C SER A 210 -1.36 8.07 -4.29
N LYS A 211 -2.25 8.54 -3.40
CA LYS A 211 -2.64 9.95 -3.34
C LYS A 211 -1.54 10.79 -2.69
N LEU A 212 -0.91 10.31 -1.62
CA LEU A 212 0.17 11.00 -0.91
C LEU A 212 1.44 11.14 -1.77
N THR A 213 1.87 10.10 -2.50
CA THR A 213 2.98 10.18 -3.48
C THR A 213 2.74 11.25 -4.55
N LYS A 214 1.47 11.54 -4.86
CA LYS A 214 1.08 12.54 -5.86
C LYS A 214 0.79 13.92 -5.27
N TRP A 215 0.83 14.06 -3.96
CA TRP A 215 0.63 15.33 -3.26
C TRP A 215 1.96 16.08 -3.16
N LYS A 216 1.94 17.37 -3.54
CA LYS A 216 3.10 18.28 -3.53
C LYS A 216 4.36 17.76 -4.25
N LYS A 217 4.16 17.14 -5.42
CA LYS A 217 5.22 16.60 -6.30
C LYS A 217 6.37 17.57 -6.56
N ASP A 218 6.07 18.85 -6.74
CA ASP A 218 7.07 19.87 -7.12
C ASP A 218 8.12 20.08 -6.02
N ILE A 219 7.72 19.93 -4.75
CA ILE A 219 8.62 19.94 -3.60
C ILE A 219 9.39 18.61 -3.53
N LYS A 220 8.70 17.47 -3.73
CA LYS A 220 9.31 16.13 -3.69
C LYS A 220 10.45 15.98 -4.71
N LYS A 221 10.26 16.51 -5.92
CA LYS A 221 11.29 16.56 -6.97
C LYS A 221 12.54 17.39 -6.61
N GLN A 222 12.48 18.25 -5.58
CA GLN A 222 13.62 19.07 -5.11
C GLN A 222 14.33 18.48 -3.87
N ILE A 223 13.80 17.39 -3.28
CA ILE A 223 14.34 16.79 -2.04
C ILE A 223 14.70 15.31 -2.20
N ASP A 224 14.18 14.63 -3.22
CA ASP A 224 14.40 13.21 -3.51
C ASP A 224 15.09 13.06 -4.87
N SER A 225 16.32 12.54 -4.86
CA SER A 225 17.11 12.27 -6.06
C SER A 225 16.57 11.12 -6.93
N GLU A 226 15.74 10.24 -6.36
CA GLU A 226 15.18 9.06 -7.02
C GLU A 226 13.70 9.24 -7.42
N TYR A 227 13.17 10.47 -7.31
CA TYR A 227 11.77 10.78 -7.57
C TYR A 227 11.32 10.34 -8.97
N LYS A 228 10.39 9.37 -9.02
CA LYS A 228 9.80 8.84 -10.26
C LYS A 228 8.52 9.59 -10.62
N GLU A 229 8.40 10.02 -11.88
CA GLU A 229 7.24 10.79 -12.32
C GLU A 229 5.93 9.99 -12.20
N GLY A 230 5.04 10.47 -11.33
CA GLY A 230 3.76 9.84 -11.02
C GLY A 230 3.79 8.91 -9.81
N GLY A 231 4.97 8.52 -9.32
CA GLY A 231 5.10 7.55 -8.23
C GLY A 231 4.79 6.12 -8.66
N GLN A 232 5.23 5.72 -9.87
CA GLN A 232 4.95 4.41 -10.45
C GLN A 232 5.66 3.31 -9.65
N ARG A 233 4.87 2.46 -8.99
CA ARG A 233 5.38 1.26 -8.30
C ARG A 233 5.53 0.10 -9.29
N ASN A 234 6.65 -0.61 -9.19
CA ASN A 234 6.98 -1.78 -10.00
C ASN A 234 6.64 -3.09 -9.28
N TRP A 235 6.83 -4.23 -9.94
CA TRP A 235 6.57 -5.55 -9.33
C TRP A 235 7.40 -5.79 -8.05
N VAL A 236 8.64 -5.27 -7.98
CA VAL A 236 9.51 -5.42 -6.80
C VAL A 236 8.91 -4.72 -5.58
N GLN A 237 8.40 -3.49 -5.73
CA GLN A 237 7.71 -2.77 -4.66
C GLN A 237 6.40 -3.45 -4.24
N VAL A 238 5.67 -4.05 -5.19
CA VAL A 238 4.47 -4.82 -4.88
C VAL A 238 4.83 -6.13 -4.15
N PHE A 239 5.94 -6.78 -4.50
CA PHE A 239 6.43 -7.97 -3.80
C PHE A 239 6.94 -7.63 -2.39
N CYS A 240 7.73 -6.58 -2.21
CA CYS A 240 8.29 -6.25 -0.90
C CYS A 240 7.23 -5.80 0.12
N ASN A 241 6.20 -5.07 -0.31
CA ASN A 241 5.11 -4.60 0.56
C ASN A 241 3.89 -5.55 0.61
N GLY A 242 3.72 -6.42 -0.40
CA GLY A 242 2.56 -7.29 -0.56
C GLY A 242 2.86 -8.79 -0.46
N GLY A 243 4.12 -9.20 -0.54
CA GLY A 243 4.56 -10.61 -0.51
C GLY A 243 4.25 -11.28 0.82
N VAL A 244 4.70 -10.69 1.93
CA VAL A 244 4.40 -11.19 3.30
C VAL A 244 2.89 -11.26 3.56
N PRO A 245 2.07 -10.22 3.26
CA PRO A 245 0.61 -10.34 3.27
C PRO A 245 0.06 -11.48 2.39
N THR A 246 0.65 -11.73 1.22
CA THR A 246 0.18 -12.77 0.28
C THR A 246 0.49 -14.17 0.80
N GLU A 247 1.69 -14.38 1.34
CA GLU A 247 2.09 -15.64 1.97
C GLU A 247 1.20 -15.95 3.18
N LEU A 248 0.99 -14.97 4.06
CA LEU A 248 0.09 -15.11 5.21
C LEU A 248 -1.38 -15.36 4.79
N ALA A 249 -1.84 -14.75 3.69
CA ALA A 249 -3.17 -15.01 3.13
C ALA A 249 -3.31 -16.45 2.58
N LEU A 250 -2.26 -17.00 1.96
CA LEU A 250 -2.23 -18.39 1.50
C LEU A 250 -2.20 -19.37 2.67
N LEU A 251 -1.36 -19.13 3.69
CA LEU A 251 -1.30 -19.95 4.91
C LEU A 251 -2.65 -19.93 5.64
N TYR A 252 -3.28 -18.75 5.78
CA TYR A 252 -4.62 -18.60 6.33
C TYR A 252 -5.66 -19.42 5.57
N MET A 253 -5.65 -19.37 4.23
CA MET A 253 -6.52 -20.18 3.38
C MET A 253 -6.30 -21.69 3.53
N ILE A 254 -5.05 -22.13 3.72
CA ILE A 254 -4.70 -23.56 3.88
C ILE A 254 -5.18 -24.09 5.24
N GLU A 255 -4.98 -23.33 6.32
CA GLU A 255 -5.30 -23.79 7.68
C GLU A 255 -6.77 -23.56 8.09
N ASN A 256 -7.35 -22.42 7.71
CA ASN A 256 -8.66 -21.96 8.21
C ASN A 256 -9.73 -21.92 7.12
N GLY A 257 -9.33 -22.04 5.85
CA GLY A 257 -10.20 -21.83 4.70
C GLY A 257 -10.42 -20.34 4.36
N PRO A 258 -11.05 -20.06 3.21
CA PRO A 258 -11.40 -18.72 2.78
C PRO A 258 -12.66 -18.21 3.50
N GLY A 259 -12.60 -16.99 4.05
CA GLY A 259 -13.70 -16.39 4.80
C GLY A 259 -13.24 -15.38 5.85
N GLU A 260 -14.18 -14.63 6.40
CA GLU A 260 -13.92 -13.63 7.45
C GLU A 260 -14.11 -14.24 8.83
N ILE A 261 -13.01 -14.33 9.59
CA ILE A 261 -13.00 -14.83 10.97
C ILE A 261 -12.80 -13.63 11.92
N PRO A 262 -13.55 -13.54 13.04
CA PRO A 262 -13.32 -12.55 14.08
C PRO A 262 -12.03 -12.84 14.83
N ILE A 263 -11.27 -11.80 15.18
CA ILE A 263 -10.02 -11.93 15.93
C ILE A 263 -10.35 -12.21 17.39
N ASP A 264 -10.39 -13.49 17.73
CA ASP A 264 -10.62 -14.03 19.07
C ASP A 264 -9.55 -15.09 19.37
N PHE A 265 -8.45 -14.59 19.91
CA PHE A 265 -7.31 -15.38 20.34
C PHE A 265 -7.70 -16.57 21.24
N SER A 266 -8.71 -16.42 22.11
CA SER A 266 -9.13 -17.45 23.07
C SER A 266 -9.73 -18.69 22.39
N LYS A 267 -10.34 -18.51 21.21
CA LYS A 267 -11.00 -19.58 20.44
C LYS A 267 -10.15 -20.06 19.27
N GLN A 268 -9.48 -19.14 18.58
CA GLN A 268 -8.74 -19.41 17.35
C GLN A 268 -7.43 -18.61 17.33
N TYR A 269 -6.43 -19.10 18.07
CA TYR A 269 -5.11 -18.46 18.19
C TYR A 269 -4.47 -18.23 16.82
N THR A 270 -4.31 -19.28 16.01
CA THR A 270 -3.55 -19.23 14.76
C THR A 270 -4.20 -18.33 13.71
N ALA A 271 -5.52 -18.43 13.53
CA ALA A 271 -6.28 -17.54 12.65
C ALA A 271 -6.15 -16.06 13.06
N SER A 272 -6.31 -15.78 14.36
CA SER A 272 -6.18 -14.44 14.94
C SER A 272 -4.77 -13.88 14.74
N TRP A 273 -3.75 -14.72 14.97
CA TRP A 273 -2.35 -14.38 14.77
C TRP A 273 -2.07 -14.05 13.30
N MET A 274 -2.43 -14.91 12.35
CA MET A 274 -2.24 -14.68 10.90
C MET A 274 -2.96 -13.42 10.42
N CYS A 275 -4.19 -13.18 10.87
CA CYS A 275 -4.96 -11.98 10.56
C CYS A 275 -4.24 -10.70 11.01
N LEU A 276 -3.70 -10.69 12.23
CA LEU A 276 -2.93 -9.57 12.76
C LEU A 276 -1.53 -9.47 12.15
N SER A 277 -0.87 -10.57 11.78
CA SER A 277 0.41 -10.56 11.05
C SER A 277 0.26 -9.85 9.70
N LEU A 278 -0.79 -10.19 8.97
CA LEU A 278 -1.08 -9.61 7.65
C LEU A 278 -1.45 -8.13 7.76
N LEU A 279 -2.34 -7.79 8.71
CA LEU A 279 -2.68 -6.39 9.01
C LEU A 279 -1.44 -5.60 9.45
N GLY A 280 -0.56 -6.21 10.25
CA GLY A 280 0.67 -5.61 10.76
C GLY A 280 1.65 -5.28 9.65
N ALA A 281 1.87 -6.21 8.71
CA ALA A 281 2.70 -5.98 7.53
C ALA A 281 2.17 -4.82 6.67
N LEU A 282 0.86 -4.83 6.32
CA LEU A 282 0.25 -3.76 5.52
C LEU A 282 0.25 -2.41 6.24
N ALA A 283 -0.01 -2.40 7.55
CA ALA A 283 0.02 -1.20 8.37
C ALA A 283 1.46 -0.65 8.52
N CYS A 284 2.47 -1.51 8.59
CA CYS A 284 3.89 -1.13 8.58
C CYS A 284 4.25 -0.38 7.28
N SER A 285 4.01 -0.98 6.11
CA SER A 285 4.29 -0.35 4.81
C SER A 285 3.44 0.91 4.56
N ALA A 286 2.19 0.94 5.04
CA ALA A 286 1.37 2.15 5.02
C ALA A 286 1.93 3.24 5.93
N GLY A 287 2.38 2.88 7.13
CA GLY A 287 2.98 3.76 8.10
C GLY A 287 4.25 4.43 7.55
N ASP A 288 5.18 3.64 7.03
CA ASP A 288 6.39 4.17 6.39
C ASP A 288 6.06 5.10 5.21
N THR A 289 5.19 4.65 4.30
CA THR A 289 4.82 5.49 3.14
C THR A 289 4.18 6.80 3.57
N TRP A 290 3.33 6.81 4.61
CA TRP A 290 2.76 8.07 5.11
C TRP A 290 3.81 8.94 5.82
N ALA A 291 4.75 8.35 6.57
CA ALA A 291 5.84 9.09 7.22
C ALA A 291 6.78 9.76 6.21
N SER A 292 7.21 9.03 5.18
CA SER A 292 8.09 9.55 4.13
C SER A 292 7.38 10.59 3.25
N GLU A 293 6.13 10.33 2.83
CA GLU A 293 5.40 11.18 1.88
C GLU A 293 4.82 12.46 2.50
N ILE A 294 4.50 12.46 3.81
CA ILE A 294 3.98 13.62 4.53
C ILE A 294 5.10 14.31 5.31
N GLY A 295 5.93 13.55 6.04
CA GLY A 295 6.98 14.08 6.90
C GLY A 295 8.04 14.88 6.14
N SER A 296 8.45 14.41 4.96
CA SER A 296 9.42 15.12 4.10
C SER A 296 8.95 16.51 3.64
N VAL A 297 7.64 16.72 3.51
CA VAL A 297 7.04 17.95 2.96
C VAL A 297 6.41 18.85 4.02
N MET A 298 5.95 18.30 5.14
CA MET A 298 5.29 19.06 6.22
C MET A 298 6.20 19.34 7.43
N SER A 299 7.33 18.66 7.59
CA SER A 299 8.23 18.93 8.71
C SER A 299 8.94 20.28 8.56
N LYS A 300 8.49 21.29 9.32
CA LYS A 300 9.16 22.60 9.42
C LYS A 300 10.54 22.53 10.09
N SER A 301 10.83 21.43 10.80
CA SER A 301 12.12 21.19 11.45
C SER A 301 12.94 20.16 10.66
N LYS A 302 14.27 20.32 10.65
CA LYS A 302 15.17 19.27 10.12
C LYS A 302 14.91 17.95 10.86
N PRO A 303 14.79 16.82 10.15
CA PRO A 303 14.61 15.51 10.77
C PRO A 303 15.86 15.11 11.55
N ARG A 304 15.72 14.12 12.43
CA ARG A 304 16.81 13.59 13.26
C ARG A 304 17.11 12.15 12.88
N LEU A 305 18.38 11.79 12.76
CA LEU A 305 18.77 10.39 12.54
C LEU A 305 18.40 9.56 13.77
N ILE A 306 17.72 8.42 13.58
CA ILE A 306 17.19 7.65 14.72
C ILE A 306 18.27 7.06 15.63
N THR A 307 19.47 6.80 15.11
CA THR A 307 20.59 6.19 15.85
C THR A 307 21.42 7.20 16.67
N THR A 308 21.67 8.40 16.15
CA THR A 308 22.51 9.44 16.82
C THR A 308 21.71 10.61 17.38
N TRP A 309 20.43 10.74 17.00
CA TRP A 309 19.55 11.87 17.31
C TRP A 309 20.01 13.24 16.77
N GLU A 310 21.03 13.27 15.92
CA GLU A 310 21.55 14.47 15.27
C GLU A 310 20.64 14.96 14.13
N LYS A 311 20.66 16.27 13.87
CA LYS A 311 19.85 16.87 12.79
C LYS A 311 20.51 16.61 11.43
N VAL A 312 19.81 15.91 10.55
CA VAL A 312 20.31 15.55 9.20
C VAL A 312 19.49 16.22 8.09
N PRO A 313 19.99 16.27 6.84
CA PRO A 313 19.21 16.73 5.69
C PRO A 313 17.96 15.87 5.45
N VAL A 314 16.93 16.47 4.84
CA VAL A 314 15.76 15.71 4.34
C VAL A 314 16.22 14.76 3.24
N GLY A 315 15.62 13.56 3.18
CA GLY A 315 16.05 12.48 2.27
C GLY A 315 17.14 11.57 2.86
N THR A 316 17.61 11.81 4.09
CA THR A 316 18.51 10.87 4.78
C THR A 316 17.75 9.62 5.25
N ASN A 317 18.24 8.43 4.90
CA ASN A 317 17.65 7.16 5.32
C ASN A 317 17.70 7.03 6.85
N GLY A 318 16.58 6.58 7.43
CA GLY A 318 16.43 6.50 8.89
C GLY A 318 16.33 7.84 9.64
N ALA A 319 16.06 8.93 8.94
CA ALA A 319 15.79 10.23 9.56
C ALA A 319 14.30 10.40 9.92
N VAL A 320 14.01 10.44 11.21
CA VAL A 320 12.64 10.58 11.74
C VAL A 320 12.29 12.04 12.02
N SER A 321 11.00 12.36 11.91
CA SER A 321 10.42 13.64 12.33
C SER A 321 9.11 13.41 13.09
N PHE A 322 8.74 14.32 13.98
CA PHE A 322 7.48 14.20 14.73
C PHE A 322 6.25 14.12 13.80
N VAL A 323 6.25 14.90 12.71
CA VAL A 323 5.18 14.85 11.70
C VAL A 323 5.18 13.52 10.96
N GLY A 324 6.35 12.96 10.63
CA GLY A 324 6.48 11.63 10.04
C GLY A 324 5.92 10.53 10.96
N LEU A 325 6.32 10.52 12.23
CA LEU A 325 5.86 9.54 13.22
C LEU A 325 4.35 9.63 13.53
N LEU A 326 3.79 10.85 13.55
CA LEU A 326 2.34 11.01 13.63
C LEU A 326 1.64 10.52 12.35
N SER A 327 2.25 10.73 11.19
CA SER A 327 1.74 10.27 9.90
C SER A 327 1.78 8.75 9.78
N SER A 328 2.80 8.07 10.31
CA SER A 328 2.85 6.60 10.29
C SER A 328 1.81 5.96 11.21
N LEU A 329 1.59 6.54 12.39
CA LEU A 329 0.49 6.16 13.29
C LEU A 329 -0.87 6.29 12.57
N LEU A 330 -1.13 7.43 11.91
CA LEU A 330 -2.39 7.66 11.18
C LEU A 330 -2.53 6.75 9.94
N GLY A 331 -1.44 6.45 9.24
CA GLY A 331 -1.43 5.54 8.09
C GLY A 331 -1.77 4.11 8.50
N GLY A 332 -1.12 3.59 9.55
CA GLY A 332 -1.46 2.29 10.13
C GLY A 332 -2.88 2.24 10.70
N MET A 333 -3.34 3.32 11.34
CA MET A 333 -4.71 3.45 11.83
C MET A 333 -5.74 3.37 10.69
N ALA A 334 -5.48 4.01 9.55
CA ALA A 334 -6.38 3.98 8.39
C ALA A 334 -6.56 2.55 7.83
N VAL A 335 -5.48 1.76 7.80
CA VAL A 335 -5.54 0.34 7.42
C VAL A 335 -6.30 -0.48 8.46
N GLY A 336 -6.06 -0.26 9.77
CA GLY A 336 -6.80 -0.91 10.86
C GLY A 336 -8.30 -0.60 10.85
N VAL A 337 -8.70 0.64 10.53
CA VAL A 337 -10.10 1.04 10.34
C VAL A 337 -10.72 0.33 9.14
N ALA A 338 -9.99 0.19 8.02
CA ALA A 338 -10.48 -0.54 6.85
C ALA A 338 -10.78 -2.01 7.17
N TYR A 339 -9.85 -2.68 7.87
CA TYR A 339 -10.04 -4.04 8.36
C TYR A 339 -11.26 -4.13 9.28
N PHE A 340 -11.34 -3.26 10.30
CA PHE A 340 -12.44 -3.26 11.29
C PHE A 340 -13.82 -3.02 10.65
N ILE A 341 -13.96 -2.06 9.73
CA ILE A 341 -15.21 -1.83 9.00
C ILE A 341 -15.61 -3.07 8.19
N THR A 342 -14.64 -3.77 7.61
CA THR A 342 -14.92 -4.97 6.81
C THR A 342 -15.39 -6.13 7.68
N GLN A 343 -14.80 -6.30 8.87
CA GLN A 343 -15.28 -7.24 9.88
C GLN A 343 -16.74 -6.97 10.25
N LEU A 344 -17.09 -5.70 10.53
CA LEU A 344 -18.47 -5.29 10.86
C LEU A 344 -19.51 -5.57 9.75
N ILE A 345 -19.09 -5.67 8.49
CA ILE A 345 -19.99 -5.90 7.35
C ILE A 345 -20.14 -7.39 7.04
N PHE A 346 -19.08 -8.19 7.18
CA PHE A 346 -19.02 -9.55 6.66
C PHE A 346 -18.98 -10.67 7.72
N VAL A 347 -18.66 -10.38 8.99
CA VAL A 347 -18.66 -11.38 10.06
C VAL A 347 -20.03 -11.43 10.74
N THR A 348 -20.64 -12.61 10.78
CA THR A 348 -21.96 -12.84 11.41
C THR A 348 -21.90 -12.91 12.94
N ASP A 349 -20.87 -13.52 13.51
CA ASP A 349 -20.82 -13.91 14.93
C ASP A 349 -20.10 -12.91 15.85
N LEU A 350 -20.08 -11.64 15.44
CA LEU A 350 -19.48 -10.52 16.19
C LEU A 350 -20.03 -10.38 17.61
N GLU A 351 -21.34 -10.59 17.80
CA GLU A 351 -22.01 -10.42 19.10
C GLU A 351 -21.48 -11.38 20.19
N ILE A 352 -20.99 -12.57 19.78
CA ILE A 352 -20.50 -13.65 20.66
C ILE A 352 -18.95 -13.70 20.68
N SER A 353 -18.30 -12.85 19.88
CA SER A 353 -16.83 -12.79 19.73
C SER A 353 -16.22 -11.71 20.61
N ALA A 354 -14.90 -11.76 20.83
CA ALA A 354 -14.16 -10.69 21.50
C ALA A 354 -14.42 -9.31 20.84
N PRO A 355 -14.39 -8.19 21.59
CA PRO A 355 -14.43 -6.84 21.02
C PRO A 355 -13.38 -6.62 19.92
N GLN A 356 -13.80 -6.25 18.71
CA GLN A 356 -12.93 -6.10 17.54
C GLN A 356 -12.31 -4.69 17.38
N TRP A 357 -12.69 -3.70 18.19
CA TRP A 357 -12.10 -2.35 18.15
C TRP A 357 -10.55 -2.30 18.34
N PRO A 358 -9.88 -3.23 19.06
CA PRO A 358 -8.42 -3.19 19.20
C PRO A 358 -7.66 -3.34 17.88
N ILE A 359 -8.30 -3.83 16.81
CA ILE A 359 -7.76 -3.88 15.44
C ILE A 359 -7.27 -2.49 14.98
N ILE A 360 -8.00 -1.43 15.33
CA ILE A 360 -7.65 -0.05 14.95
C ILE A 360 -6.38 0.39 15.68
N VAL A 361 -6.28 0.10 16.98
CA VAL A 361 -5.12 0.44 17.82
C VAL A 361 -3.91 -0.39 17.43
N PHE A 362 -4.11 -1.67 17.11
CA PHE A 362 -3.08 -2.56 16.56
C PHE A 362 -2.53 -2.01 15.24
N GLY A 363 -3.40 -1.63 14.30
CA GLY A 363 -2.98 -1.02 13.03
C GLY A 363 -2.18 0.26 13.24
N ALA A 364 -2.64 1.15 14.13
CA ALA A 364 -1.93 2.38 14.49
C ALA A 364 -0.53 2.10 15.10
N ALA A 365 -0.45 1.13 16.01
CA ALA A 365 0.80 0.71 16.62
C ALA A 365 1.75 0.04 15.61
N ALA A 366 1.23 -0.79 14.70
CA ALA A 366 2.00 -1.44 13.64
C ALA A 366 2.59 -0.44 12.65
N GLY A 367 1.84 0.60 12.25
CA GLY A 367 2.37 1.66 11.41
C GLY A 367 3.45 2.50 12.11
N PHE A 368 3.21 2.89 13.36
CA PHE A 368 4.18 3.64 14.16
C PHE A 368 5.48 2.85 14.41
N LEU A 369 5.38 1.66 15.01
CA LEU A 369 6.53 0.80 15.32
C LEU A 369 7.22 0.30 14.05
N GLY A 370 6.46 0.01 12.99
CA GLY A 370 6.98 -0.34 11.68
C GLY A 370 7.89 0.74 11.11
N SER A 371 7.43 2.00 11.10
CA SER A 371 8.25 3.12 10.64
C SER A 371 9.52 3.37 11.48
N ILE A 372 9.51 2.97 12.76
CA ILE A 372 10.67 3.02 13.66
C ILE A 372 11.68 1.92 13.33
N VAL A 373 11.21 0.67 13.13
CA VAL A 373 12.04 -0.46 12.71
C VAL A 373 12.66 -0.18 11.33
N ASP A 374 11.84 0.29 10.39
CA ASP A 374 12.28 0.69 9.06
C ASP A 374 13.36 1.78 9.12
N SER A 375 13.10 2.85 9.88
CA SER A 375 14.08 3.92 10.08
C SER A 375 15.39 3.42 10.73
N TYR A 376 15.32 2.48 11.67
CA TYR A 376 16.51 1.91 12.32
C TYR A 376 17.33 1.06 11.34
N LEU A 377 16.67 0.23 10.53
CA LEU A 377 17.30 -0.54 9.47
C LEU A 377 17.88 0.38 8.39
N GLY A 378 17.18 1.45 8.01
CA GLY A 378 17.68 2.44 7.05
C GLY A 378 18.93 3.17 7.54
N ALA A 379 18.93 3.69 8.77
CA ALA A 379 20.09 4.39 9.35
C ALA A 379 21.34 3.50 9.50
N THR A 380 21.19 2.17 9.50
CA THR A 380 22.27 1.20 9.74
C THR A 380 22.70 0.43 8.49
N MET A 381 21.76 0.08 7.60
CA MET A 381 21.94 -0.85 6.48
C MET A 381 21.66 -0.24 5.09
N GLN A 382 21.22 1.02 4.99
CA GLN A 382 21.14 1.76 3.72
C GLN A 382 22.20 2.86 3.70
N TYR A 383 22.82 3.13 2.55
CA TYR A 383 23.75 4.25 2.43
C TYR A 383 22.97 5.57 2.30
N SER A 384 23.44 6.63 2.97
CA SER A 384 23.07 8.00 2.62
C SER A 384 24.31 8.89 2.59
N GLY A 385 24.48 9.64 1.51
CA GLY A 385 25.49 10.70 1.37
C GLY A 385 24.87 11.98 0.83
N PHE A 386 25.39 13.14 1.21
CA PHE A 386 24.95 14.44 0.67
C PHE A 386 25.83 14.82 -0.52
N ASP A 387 25.26 14.86 -1.73
CA ASP A 387 25.96 15.28 -2.94
C ASP A 387 25.94 16.82 -3.06
N ARG A 388 27.12 17.43 -3.13
CA ARG A 388 27.27 18.89 -3.16
C ARG A 388 26.91 19.53 -4.49
N ASN A 389 27.01 18.79 -5.60
CA ASN A 389 26.69 19.30 -6.94
C ASN A 389 25.18 19.35 -7.16
N ILE A 390 24.47 18.35 -6.62
CA ILE A 390 23.02 18.20 -6.75
C ILE A 390 22.29 18.93 -5.59
N GLY A 391 22.93 19.07 -4.43
CA GLY A 391 22.35 19.69 -3.23
C GLY A 391 21.34 18.80 -2.50
N MET A 392 21.31 17.51 -2.81
CA MET A 392 20.37 16.52 -2.28
C MET A 392 21.11 15.35 -1.60
N VAL A 393 20.37 14.56 -0.82
CA VAL A 393 20.86 13.25 -0.35
C VAL A 393 20.74 12.22 -1.46
N VAL A 394 21.74 11.36 -1.60
CA VAL A 394 21.82 10.26 -2.55
C VAL A 394 22.07 8.92 -1.83
N ASN A 395 21.47 7.85 -2.35
CA ASN A 395 21.55 6.50 -1.78
C ASN A 395 22.76 5.68 -2.28
N HIS A 396 23.63 6.29 -3.09
CA HIS A 396 24.83 5.64 -3.64
C HIS A 396 26.06 6.54 -3.47
N GLN A 397 27.25 5.93 -3.50
CA GLN A 397 28.52 6.66 -3.38
C GLN A 397 28.84 7.37 -4.70
N THR A 398 28.75 8.70 -4.72
CA THR A 398 29.34 9.56 -5.77
C THR A 398 30.65 10.15 -5.28
N LYS A 399 31.54 10.55 -6.22
CA LYS A 399 32.83 11.17 -5.90
C LYS A 399 32.71 12.44 -5.05
N ASP A 400 31.59 13.16 -5.18
CA ASP A 400 31.30 14.43 -4.50
C ASP A 400 30.30 14.27 -3.35
N SER A 401 29.86 13.04 -3.04
CA SER A 401 28.99 12.75 -1.89
C SER A 401 29.78 12.73 -0.58
N LYS A 402 29.35 13.55 0.39
CA LYS A 402 29.79 13.40 1.78
C LYS A 402 28.89 12.39 2.48
N HIS A 403 29.43 11.25 2.89
CA HIS A 403 28.71 10.24 3.67
C HIS A 403 28.05 10.84 4.93
N ILE A 404 26.83 10.39 5.23
CA ILE A 404 26.04 10.77 6.41
C ILE A 404 25.90 9.56 7.35
N CYS A 405 25.34 8.44 6.85
CA CYS A 405 25.01 7.28 7.68
C CYS A 405 24.87 5.98 6.87
N GLY A 406 24.79 4.87 7.62
CA GLY A 406 24.60 3.52 7.13
C GLY A 406 25.65 3.02 6.13
N LYS A 407 25.33 1.89 5.49
CA LYS A 407 26.21 1.15 4.56
C LYS A 407 25.39 0.73 3.34
N PRO A 408 25.96 0.52 2.15
CA PRO A 408 25.23 0.05 0.97
C PRO A 408 24.99 -1.47 1.06
N ILE A 409 24.22 -1.94 2.04
CA ILE A 409 23.90 -3.36 2.24
C ILE A 409 22.52 -3.68 1.67
N LEU A 410 21.52 -2.84 1.99
CA LEU A 410 20.13 -2.98 1.57
C LEU A 410 19.67 -1.75 0.78
N ASP A 411 18.63 -1.93 -0.04
CA ASP A 411 17.89 -0.85 -0.71
C ASP A 411 16.58 -0.52 0.04
N ASN A 412 15.78 0.40 -0.50
CA ASN A 412 14.51 0.79 0.12
C ASN A 412 13.44 -0.31 0.10
N ASN A 413 13.45 -1.16 -0.94
CA ASN A 413 12.46 -2.22 -1.07
C ASN A 413 12.76 -3.35 -0.08
N THR A 414 14.03 -3.70 0.09
CA THR A 414 14.47 -4.77 1.00
C THR A 414 14.34 -4.38 2.48
N VAL A 415 14.56 -3.10 2.83
CA VAL A 415 14.29 -2.64 4.20
C VAL A 415 12.80 -2.68 4.54
N ASN A 416 11.92 -2.23 3.63
CA ASN A 416 10.47 -2.37 3.78
C ASN A 416 10.02 -3.84 3.93
N LEU A 417 10.66 -4.77 3.22
CA LEU A 417 10.41 -6.20 3.37
C LEU A 417 10.82 -6.69 4.77
N PHE A 418 12.02 -6.37 5.25
CA PHE A 418 12.46 -6.79 6.59
C PHE A 418 11.67 -6.12 7.73
N SER A 419 11.33 -4.84 7.63
CA SER A 419 10.54 -4.13 8.63
C SER A 419 9.13 -4.73 8.74
N SER A 420 8.47 -5.02 7.60
CA SER A 420 7.17 -5.68 7.58
C SER A 420 7.21 -7.13 8.10
N ILE A 421 8.25 -7.93 7.80
CA ILE A 421 8.45 -9.27 8.40
C ILE A 421 8.56 -9.17 9.92
N ILE A 422 9.39 -8.27 10.45
CA ILE A 422 9.60 -8.11 11.90
C ILE A 422 8.28 -7.76 12.60
N ILE A 423 7.52 -6.81 12.06
CA ILE A 423 6.22 -6.42 12.62
C ILE A 423 5.20 -7.57 12.54
N ALA A 424 5.15 -8.29 11.42
CA ALA A 424 4.22 -9.41 11.21
C ALA A 424 4.47 -10.59 12.16
N LEU A 425 5.71 -10.84 12.57
CA LEU A 425 6.05 -11.94 13.50
C LEU A 425 5.92 -11.52 14.98
N VAL A 426 6.37 -10.32 15.33
CA VAL A 426 6.50 -9.89 16.73
C VAL A 426 5.20 -9.33 17.29
N LEU A 427 4.54 -8.41 16.58
CA LEU A 427 3.45 -7.61 17.16
C LEU A 427 2.15 -8.43 17.42
N PRO A 428 1.74 -9.38 16.56
CA PRO A 428 0.61 -10.28 16.86
C PRO A 428 0.87 -11.16 18.07
N SER A 429 2.10 -11.66 18.22
CA SER A 429 2.55 -12.46 19.36
C SER A 429 2.48 -11.67 20.67
N MET A 430 2.78 -10.37 20.65
CA MET A 430 2.56 -9.47 21.79
C MET A 430 1.06 -9.22 22.05
N SER A 431 0.24 -9.18 21.00
CA SER A 431 -1.19 -8.85 21.09
C SER A 431 -2.00 -9.88 21.88
N TRP A 432 -1.58 -11.15 21.90
CA TRP A 432 -2.11 -12.20 22.77
C TRP A 432 -2.29 -11.79 24.25
N PHE A 433 -1.35 -11.00 24.77
CA PHE A 433 -1.31 -10.62 26.19
C PHE A 433 -2.31 -9.53 26.58
N PHE A 434 -2.74 -8.70 25.62
CA PHE A 434 -3.60 -7.54 25.86
C PHE A 434 -4.90 -7.53 25.05
N TRP A 435 -5.12 -8.52 24.19
CA TRP A 435 -6.40 -8.64 23.47
C TRP A 435 -7.55 -8.94 24.46
N PRO A 436 -8.68 -8.22 24.37
CA PRO A 436 -9.87 -8.52 25.15
C PRO A 436 -10.30 -9.98 24.97
N ARG A 437 -10.64 -10.63 26.08
CA ARG A 437 -11.20 -11.99 26.11
C ARG A 437 -12.66 -11.93 26.56
N ARG A 438 -13.46 -12.92 26.16
CA ARG A 438 -14.86 -13.09 26.52
C ARG A 438 -15.10 -14.54 26.95
#